data_AF-A0A832IDI8-F1
#
_entry.id   AF-A0A832IDI8-F1
#
_cell.length_a   1.000
_cell.length_b   1.000
_cell.length_c   1.000
_cell.angle_alpha   90.00
_cell.angle_beta   90.00
_cell.angle_gamma   90.00
#
_symmetry.space_group_name_H-M   'P 1'
#
loop_
_entity.id
_entity.type
_entity.pdbx_description
1 polymer ?
#
loop_
_entity_poly.entity_id
_entity_poly.type
_entity_poly.pdbx_seq_one_letter_code
_entity_poly.pdbx_strand_id
1 'polypeptide(L)'
;MRKGKPMSRRNILPILGSGLLLPFLGFGTTNDRDTFSETATEDEFSTLLKPDGSTVRVKKSTVRKSTVIQKKLSNTSFLNWLHKKH
;
A
#
# COMPACT_ATOMS: atom_id res chain seq x y z
N MET A 1 -47.45 -24.74 7.45
CA MET A 1 -46.04 -24.33 7.66
C MET A 1 -45.12 -25.43 7.13
N ARG A 2 -44.33 -25.18 6.07
CA ARG A 2 -43.42 -26.20 5.51
C ARG A 2 -42.24 -26.39 6.46
N LYS A 3 -42.12 -27.57 7.07
CA LYS A 3 -40.98 -27.93 7.93
C LYS A 3 -39.77 -28.17 7.03
N GLY A 4 -38.78 -27.27 7.09
CA GLY A 4 -37.52 -27.41 6.34
C GLY A 4 -36.78 -28.69 6.71
N LYS A 5 -36.14 -29.32 5.73
CA LYS A 5 -35.36 -30.56 5.91
C LYS A 5 -34.20 -30.27 6.89
N PRO A 6 -34.02 -31.06 7.97
CA PRO A 6 -32.90 -30.84 8.89
C PRO A 6 -31.58 -31.06 8.15
N MET A 7 -30.70 -30.05 8.18
CA MET A 7 -29.37 -30.12 7.60
C MET A 7 -28.56 -31.25 8.26
N SER A 8 -28.09 -32.20 7.46
CA SER A 8 -27.24 -33.30 7.93
C SER A 8 -25.85 -32.78 8.29
N ARG A 9 -25.31 -33.22 9.45
CA ARG A 9 -23.96 -32.84 9.92
C ARG A 9 -22.86 -33.14 8.90
N ARG A 10 -23.06 -34.14 8.05
CA ARG A 10 -22.14 -34.55 6.98
C ARG A 10 -22.09 -33.56 5.82
N ASN A 11 -23.11 -32.72 5.65
CA ASN A 11 -23.19 -31.74 4.57
C ASN A 11 -22.63 -30.36 4.98
N ILE A 12 -22.42 -30.12 6.28
CA ILE A 12 -21.90 -28.86 6.81
C ILE A 12 -20.36 -28.86 6.84
N LEU A 13 -19.74 -30.02 7.15
CA LEU A 13 -18.29 -30.21 7.19
C LEU A 13 -17.54 -29.76 5.92
N PRO A 14 -17.97 -30.10 4.68
CA PRO A 14 -17.27 -29.64 3.47
C PRO A 14 -17.39 -28.12 3.24
N ILE A 15 -18.48 -27.49 3.68
CA ILE A 15 -18.67 -26.04 3.58
C ILE A 15 -17.78 -25.33 4.61
N LEU A 16 -17.73 -25.86 5.83
CA LEU A 16 -16.94 -25.29 6.92
C LEU A 16 -15.43 -25.50 6.70
N GLY A 17 -15.04 -26.68 6.19
CA GLY A 17 -13.66 -27.01 5.88
C GLY A 17 -13.10 -26.22 4.69
N SER A 18 -13.91 -25.98 3.65
CA SER A 18 -13.50 -25.14 2.51
C SER A 18 -13.41 -23.66 2.91
N GLY A 19 -14.32 -23.15 3.75
CA GLY A 19 -14.26 -21.79 4.28
C GLY A 19 -13.05 -21.52 5.18
N LEU A 20 -12.57 -22.52 5.94
CA LEU A 20 -11.40 -22.40 6.83
C LEU A 20 -10.09 -22.14 6.06
N LEU A 21 -10.02 -22.54 4.80
CA LEU A 21 -8.82 -22.38 3.96
C LEU A 21 -8.77 -21.02 3.24
N LEU A 22 -9.86 -20.25 3.21
CA LEU A 22 -9.91 -18.91 2.60
C LEU A 22 -8.85 -17.93 3.13
N PRO A 23 -8.55 -17.82 4.44
CA PRO A 23 -7.47 -16.93 4.91
C PRO A 23 -6.06 -17.38 4.52
N PHE A 24 -5.88 -18.66 4.17
CA PHE A 24 -4.59 -19.21 3.69
C PHE A 24 -4.46 -19.17 2.17
N LEU A 25 -5.57 -18.99 1.44
CA LEU A 25 -5.58 -18.97 -0.01
C LEU A 25 -5.17 -17.62 -0.61
N GLY A 26 -4.71 -16.68 0.23
CA GLY A 26 -4.00 -15.46 -0.15
C GLY A 26 -4.58 -14.79 -1.39
N PHE A 27 -5.47 -13.81 -1.20
CA PHE A 27 -5.72 -12.82 -2.24
C PHE A 27 -4.37 -12.21 -2.57
N GLY A 28 -3.77 -12.70 -3.66
CA GLY A 28 -2.51 -12.22 -4.16
C GLY A 28 -2.69 -10.71 -4.26
N THR A 29 -1.88 -9.98 -3.52
CA THR A 29 -1.63 -8.61 -3.88
C THR A 29 -1.31 -8.69 -5.36
N THR A 30 -2.13 -8.09 -6.22
CA THR A 30 -1.51 -7.47 -7.37
C THR A 30 -0.43 -6.65 -6.70
N ASN A 31 0.83 -7.10 -6.82
CA ASN A 31 1.96 -6.21 -6.67
C ASN A 31 1.45 -5.00 -7.43
N ASP A 32 1.21 -3.91 -6.71
CA ASP A 32 1.21 -2.61 -7.32
C ASP A 32 2.50 -2.67 -8.08
N ARG A 33 2.35 -2.97 -9.37
CA ARG A 33 3.45 -3.00 -10.30
C ARG A 33 4.01 -1.63 -10.01
N ASP A 34 5.27 -1.62 -9.60
CA ASP A 34 6.16 -0.51 -9.83
C ASP A 34 6.00 -0.19 -11.32
N THR A 35 4.92 0.52 -11.64
CA THR A 35 4.68 1.18 -12.90
C THR A 35 5.36 2.50 -12.66
N PHE A 36 6.65 2.44 -12.35
CA PHE A 36 7.61 3.26 -13.04
C PHE A 36 7.40 2.93 -14.51
N SER A 37 6.38 3.56 -15.09
CA SER A 37 6.18 3.59 -16.52
C SER A 37 7.51 4.04 -17.07
N GLU A 38 8.14 3.11 -17.77
CA GLU A 38 9.36 3.28 -18.52
C GLU A 38 9.01 4.12 -19.75
N THR A 39 8.68 5.38 -19.50
CA THR A 39 8.73 6.45 -20.49
C THR A 39 9.52 7.56 -19.84
N ALA A 40 10.85 7.41 -19.93
CA ALA A 40 11.80 8.48 -19.67
C ALA A 40 11.57 9.59 -20.72
N THR A 41 10.49 10.35 -20.55
CA THR A 41 10.41 11.69 -21.08
C THR A 41 11.28 12.55 -20.16
N GLU A 42 12.28 13.21 -20.71
CA GLU A 42 13.28 13.99 -19.96
C GLU A 42 12.67 15.13 -19.12
N ASP A 43 11.38 15.40 -19.32
CA ASP A 43 10.59 16.45 -18.67
C ASP A 43 9.66 15.95 -17.57
N GLU A 44 9.85 14.73 -17.05
CA GLU A 44 8.99 14.25 -15.97
C GLU A 44 9.36 14.89 -14.62
N PHE A 45 8.46 15.73 -14.10
CA PHE A 45 8.58 16.38 -12.79
C PHE A 45 7.77 15.65 -11.72
N SER A 46 8.25 15.70 -10.48
CA SER A 46 7.55 15.24 -9.29
C SER A 46 7.42 16.39 -8.29
N THR A 47 6.29 16.46 -7.59
CA THR A 47 6.08 17.43 -6.51
C THR A 47 6.56 16.82 -5.20
N LEU A 48 7.49 17.49 -4.52
CA LEU A 48 8.06 17.09 -3.24
C LEU A 48 7.76 18.14 -2.17
N LEU A 49 7.91 17.73 -0.91
CA LEU A 49 7.77 18.61 0.26
C LEU A 49 9.14 19.14 0.69
N LYS A 50 9.19 20.44 1.00
CA LYS A 50 10.32 21.09 1.66
C LYS A 50 10.19 20.95 3.18
N PRO A 51 11.29 21.14 3.94
CA PRO A 51 11.27 21.14 5.41
C PRO A 51 10.43 22.29 6.00
N ASP A 52 10.06 23.29 5.20
CA ASP A 52 9.14 24.37 5.61
C ASP A 52 7.65 24.00 5.42
N GLY A 53 7.36 22.78 4.95
CA GLY A 53 6.00 22.29 4.69
C GLY A 53 5.39 22.77 3.35
N SER A 54 6.09 23.60 2.58
CA SER A 54 5.64 24.00 1.24
C SER A 54 6.08 23.00 0.16
N THR A 55 5.49 23.11 -1.03
CA THR A 55 5.75 22.18 -2.14
C THR A 55 6.78 22.74 -3.11
N VAL A 56 7.53 21.85 -3.76
CA VAL A 56 8.49 22.18 -4.82
C VAL A 56 8.41 21.15 -5.94
N ARG A 57 8.58 21.58 -7.19
CA ARG A 57 8.63 20.68 -8.36
C ARG A 57 10.08 20.35 -8.68
N VAL A 58 10.40 19.06 -8.74
CA VAL A 58 11.77 18.57 -8.98
C VAL A 58 11.76 17.56 -10.11
N LYS A 59 12.77 17.61 -10.98
CA LYS A 59 12.97 16.63 -12.06
C LYS A 59 13.12 15.23 -11.47
N LYS A 60 12.40 14.25 -12.01
CA LYS A 60 12.49 12.86 -11.52
C LYS A 60 13.89 12.28 -11.69
N SER A 61 14.65 12.70 -12.69
CA SER A 61 16.05 12.29 -12.88
C SER A 61 16.94 12.66 -11.69
N THR A 62 16.71 13.82 -11.06
CA THR A 62 17.41 14.24 -9.84
C THR A 62 17.01 13.37 -8.64
N VAL A 63 15.71 13.07 -8.49
CA VAL A 63 15.21 12.23 -7.39
C VAL A 63 15.81 10.82 -7.46
N ARG A 64 15.89 10.23 -8.66
CA ARG A 64 16.49 8.89 -8.87
C ARG A 64 17.98 8.84 -8.52
N LYS A 65 18.70 9.94 -8.68
CA LYS A 65 20.12 10.06 -8.34
C LYS A 65 20.37 10.43 -6.87
N SER A 66 19.32 10.74 -6.12
CA SER A 66 19.45 11.15 -4.72
C SER A 66 19.72 9.95 -3.79
N THR A 67 20.38 10.22 -2.66
CA THR A 67 20.64 9.22 -1.64
C THR A 67 19.56 9.25 -0.57
N VAL A 68 19.03 8.09 -0.20
CA VAL A 68 18.08 7.97 0.90
C VAL A 68 18.83 8.04 2.23
N ILE A 69 18.59 9.11 3.00
CA ILE A 69 19.22 9.33 4.32
C ILE A 69 18.58 8.43 5.38
N GLN A 70 17.24 8.33 5.39
CA GLN A 70 16.50 7.53 6.36
C GLN A 70 15.26 6.89 5.71
N LYS A 71 15.27 5.57 5.56
CA LYS A 71 14.19 4.82 4.88
C LYS A 71 12.91 4.71 5.72
N LYS A 72 13.05 4.66 7.05
CA LYS A 72 11.92 4.53 8.00
C LYS A 72 11.97 5.70 8.97
N LEU A 73 11.01 6.60 8.85
CA LEU A 73 10.87 7.80 9.67
C LEU A 73 9.54 7.72 10.42
N SER A 74 9.53 8.00 11.72
CA SER A 74 8.28 8.09 12.50
C SER A 74 7.56 9.40 12.22
N ASN A 75 6.24 9.44 12.45
CA ASN A 75 5.44 10.67 12.27
C ASN A 75 5.95 11.83 13.14
N THR A 76 6.40 11.53 14.36
CA THR A 76 6.97 12.53 15.27
C THR A 76 8.25 13.14 14.70
N SER A 77 9.18 12.32 14.21
CA SER A 77 10.41 12.79 13.58
C SER A 77 10.15 13.54 12.28
N PHE A 78 9.17 13.11 11.49
CA PHE A 78 8.76 13.80 10.26
C PHE A 78 8.17 15.18 10.53
N LEU A 79 7.27 15.31 11.50
CA LEU A 79 6.68 16.60 11.87
C LEU A 79 7.70 17.57 12.47
N ASN A 80 8.62 17.04 13.29
CA ASN A 80 9.75 17.82 13.80
C ASN A 80 10.65 18.32 12.67
N TRP A 81 10.92 17.47 11.66
CA TRP A 81 11.69 17.85 10.47
C TRP A 81 10.97 18.93 9.64
N LEU A 82 9.64 18.91 9.59
CA LEU A 82 8.81 19.94 8.96
C LEU A 82 8.71 21.24 9.77
N HIS A 83 9.40 21.35 10.93
CA HIS A 83 9.29 22.45 11.89
C HIS A 83 7.85 22.81 12.29
N LYS A 84 6.91 21.87 12.11
CA LYS A 84 5.51 22.06 12.45
C LYS A 84 5.32 21.63 13.89
N LYS A 85 5.53 22.55 14.82
CA LYS A 85 5.22 22.35 16.25
C LYS A 85 3.70 22.23 16.40
N HIS A 86 3.27 21.21 17.13
CA HIS A 86 1.92 21.08 17.66
C HIS A 86 1.93 21.46 19.15
#